data_AF-A0A3P8ACN7-F1
#
_entry.id   AF-A0A3P8ACN7-F1
#
_cell.length_a   1.000
_cell.length_b   1.000
_cell.length_c   1.000
_cell.angle_alpha   90.00
_cell.angle_beta   90.00
_cell.angle_gamma   90.00
#
_symmetry.space_group_name_H-M   'P 1'
#
loop_
_entity.id
_entity.type
_entity.pdbx_description
1 polymer ?
#
loop_
_entity_poly.entity_id
_entity_poly.type
_entity_poly.pdbx_seq_one_letter_code
_entity_poly.pdbx_strand_id
1 'polypeptide(L)'
;MVISDEEYIAESRDPTPEPTPEFIDGGGESPTRGILKNGKSKAPEKKKHLEGEVIIEERVPDMQLGKCRYVRLHDNVNYVAAGIILRGEGSDTEVLLIQEAKKTCYGKWYMPAGRVEAGETLENAVKREVREESGYECDVIELLSLEVQGSGGELKTKPNQESLGAQWWPVDEVLGKKLPLRVKDFLPLLEQGIAYREAQHITDIPRILPLNINIPGLFIEFMIVRHSLDESRIEVLVHKSITDEQMLTEHDQPFPTVEFGFEYFFAMVVSKVYRHLLEEGGNVVFAPSHVVRIKCHPNPMQSLAHGLSVRLYCQHKKSASKAVIRSPRYHWIPVESKSIREQMYMEKSQYRPSLRMV
;
A
#
# COMPACT_ATOMS: atom_id res chain seq x y z
N MET A 1 27.66 30.17 7.24
CA MET A 1 28.01 29.51 5.98
C MET A 1 26.79 28.70 5.58
N VAL A 2 25.98 29.27 4.69
CA VAL A 2 24.66 28.75 4.31
C VAL A 2 24.88 27.82 3.12
N ILE A 3 24.53 26.55 3.26
CA ILE A 3 24.48 25.60 2.15
C ILE A 3 23.02 25.59 1.69
N SER A 4 22.81 26.07 0.47
CA SER A 4 21.55 26.08 -0.26
C SER A 4 21.34 24.71 -0.91
N ASP A 5 20.32 23.97 -0.46
CA ASP A 5 19.86 22.75 -1.13
C ASP A 5 18.77 23.11 -2.16
N GLU A 6 19.18 23.40 -3.40
CA GLU A 6 18.28 23.36 -4.55
C GLU A 6 18.32 21.95 -5.16
N GLU A 7 17.39 21.07 -4.76
CA GLU A 7 17.13 19.81 -5.46
C GLU A 7 16.22 20.09 -6.68
N TYR A 8 16.79 19.87 -7.86
CA TYR A 8 16.20 19.99 -9.19
C TYR A 8 15.02 19.02 -9.40
N ILE A 9 13.81 19.55 -9.56
CA ILE A 9 12.63 18.78 -10.01
C ILE A 9 12.68 18.73 -11.55
N ALA A 10 12.99 17.56 -12.12
CA ALA A 10 13.01 17.39 -13.56
C ALA A 10 11.58 17.31 -14.11
N GLU A 11 11.18 18.30 -14.91
CA GLU A 11 10.00 18.20 -15.79
C GLU A 11 10.28 17.19 -16.91
N SER A 12 9.38 16.23 -17.08
CA SER A 12 9.52 15.13 -18.04
C SER A 12 9.43 15.62 -19.49
N ARG A 13 10.54 15.57 -20.23
CA ARG A 13 10.56 15.54 -21.71
C ARG A 13 11.69 14.64 -22.21
N ASP A 14 11.32 13.48 -22.75
CA ASP A 14 11.71 12.91 -24.05
C ASP A 14 11.59 11.36 -24.05
N PRO A 15 11.24 10.75 -25.20
CA PRO A 15 10.73 9.39 -25.28
C PRO A 15 11.82 8.32 -25.14
N THR A 16 11.41 7.21 -24.53
CA THR A 16 12.15 5.96 -24.36
C THR A 16 12.66 5.42 -25.71
N PRO A 17 13.90 4.90 -25.80
CA PRO A 17 14.37 4.21 -27.00
C PRO A 17 13.61 2.89 -27.20
N GLU A 18 13.24 2.60 -28.45
CA GLU A 18 12.53 1.37 -28.84
C GLU A 18 13.37 0.12 -28.51
N PRO A 19 12.72 -0.99 -28.09
CA PRO A 19 13.41 -2.24 -27.81
C PRO A 19 13.91 -2.88 -29.11
N THR A 20 15.19 -3.26 -29.12
CA THR A 20 15.81 -4.13 -30.13
C THR A 20 15.06 -5.47 -30.22
N PRO A 21 14.72 -5.96 -31.43
CA PRO A 21 14.06 -7.26 -31.58
C PRO A 21 15.01 -8.41 -31.22
N GLU A 22 14.55 -9.30 -30.34
CA GLU A 22 15.19 -10.59 -30.06
C GLU A 22 15.09 -11.51 -31.29
N PHE A 23 16.21 -12.16 -31.62
CA PHE A 23 16.33 -13.14 -32.68
C PHE A 23 15.61 -14.43 -32.30
N ILE A 24 14.64 -14.84 -33.12
CA ILE A 24 14.10 -16.21 -33.13
C ILE A 24 15.05 -17.06 -33.98
N ASP A 25 15.66 -18.08 -33.36
CA ASP A 25 16.43 -19.11 -34.05
C ASP A 25 15.47 -20.06 -34.77
N GLY A 26 15.60 -20.11 -36.10
CA GLY A 26 14.85 -20.98 -36.99
C GLY A 26 15.71 -21.25 -38.22
N GLY A 27 16.26 -22.46 -38.30
CA GLY A 27 17.17 -22.87 -39.36
C GLY A 27 16.56 -22.86 -40.77
N GLY A 28 17.41 -22.60 -41.77
CA GLY A 28 17.08 -22.75 -43.18
C GLY A 28 17.98 -21.94 -44.11
N GLU A 29 19.04 -22.58 -44.60
CA GLU A 29 19.76 -22.42 -45.88
C GLU A 29 19.82 -21.04 -46.61
N SER A 30 21.05 -20.58 -46.86
CA SER A 30 21.43 -19.56 -47.86
C SER A 30 21.80 -20.23 -49.22
N PRO A 31 22.15 -19.54 -50.33
CA PRO A 31 22.16 -18.09 -50.62
C PRO A 31 21.61 -17.71 -52.02
N THR A 32 21.25 -16.44 -52.26
CA THR A 32 21.70 -15.69 -53.46
C THR A 32 21.33 -14.20 -53.41
N ARG A 33 22.16 -13.43 -54.12
CA ARG A 33 22.44 -11.99 -54.05
C ARG A 33 21.71 -11.26 -55.18
N GLY A 34 21.07 -10.11 -54.92
CA GLY A 34 20.78 -9.17 -56.02
C GLY A 34 19.66 -8.13 -55.81
N ILE A 35 20.09 -6.87 -55.67
CA ILE A 35 19.45 -5.65 -56.20
C ILE A 35 18.26 -5.06 -55.40
N LEU A 36 18.57 -4.05 -54.59
CA LEU A 36 17.64 -3.06 -54.04
C LEU A 36 17.14 -2.13 -55.16
N LYS A 37 15.82 -2.09 -55.37
CA LYS A 37 15.11 -0.99 -56.05
C LYS A 37 14.32 -0.20 -55.03
N ASN A 38 14.60 1.11 -54.96
CA ASN A 38 13.87 2.11 -54.17
C ASN A 38 12.38 2.14 -54.54
N GLY A 39 11.52 1.76 -53.59
CA GLY A 39 10.08 2.03 -53.62
C GLY A 39 9.70 2.83 -52.39
N LYS A 40 9.30 4.10 -52.57
CA LYS A 40 8.73 4.96 -51.52
C LYS A 40 7.43 4.34 -51.02
N SER A 41 7.40 3.82 -49.78
CA SER A 41 6.16 3.44 -49.11
C SER A 41 5.63 4.61 -48.26
N LYS A 42 4.36 4.94 -48.49
CA LYS A 42 3.62 6.02 -47.83
C LYS A 42 3.57 5.85 -46.31
N ALA A 43 3.63 6.96 -45.59
CA ALA A 43 3.38 7.02 -44.15
C ALA A 43 1.99 6.45 -43.80
N PRO A 44 1.82 5.75 -42.65
CA PRO A 44 0.53 5.23 -42.27
C PRO A 44 -0.39 6.39 -41.86
N GLU A 45 -1.62 6.35 -42.36
CA GLU A 45 -2.67 7.33 -42.06
C GLU A 45 -2.97 7.35 -40.56
N LYS A 46 -2.95 8.54 -39.97
CA LYS A 46 -3.47 8.78 -38.62
C LYS A 46 -4.95 8.43 -38.61
N LYS A 47 -5.34 7.36 -37.92
CA LYS A 47 -6.75 7.06 -37.62
C LYS A 47 -7.33 8.23 -36.82
N LYS A 48 -8.29 8.95 -37.43
CA LYS A 48 -9.11 9.94 -36.72
C LYS A 48 -9.81 9.24 -35.56
N HIS A 49 -9.59 9.74 -34.35
CA HIS A 49 -10.31 9.31 -33.16
C HIS A 49 -11.76 9.79 -33.27
N LEU A 50 -12.70 8.87 -33.03
CA LEU A 50 -14.12 9.17 -32.93
C LEU A 50 -14.37 9.81 -31.56
N GLU A 51 -15.11 10.91 -31.54
CA GLU A 51 -15.60 11.53 -30.31
C GLU A 51 -16.47 10.52 -29.54
N GLY A 52 -16.08 10.18 -28.30
CA GLY A 52 -16.93 9.42 -27.39
C GLY A 52 -16.30 8.20 -26.70
N GLU A 53 -15.07 7.80 -27.00
CA GLU A 53 -14.37 6.79 -26.20
C GLU A 53 -13.72 7.46 -24.98
N VAL A 54 -14.27 7.21 -23.79
CA VAL A 54 -13.58 7.50 -22.52
C VAL A 54 -12.44 6.50 -22.42
N ILE A 55 -11.28 6.89 -22.93
CA ILE A 55 -10.03 6.18 -22.67
C ILE A 55 -9.71 6.45 -21.19
N ILE A 56 -9.96 5.47 -20.32
CA ILE A 56 -9.40 5.48 -18.97
C ILE A 56 -7.91 5.15 -19.13
N GLU A 57 -7.14 6.11 -19.64
CA GLU A 57 -5.68 6.05 -19.64
C GLU A 57 -5.24 6.01 -18.17
N GLU A 58 -4.46 4.99 -17.82
CA GLU A 58 -3.90 4.84 -16.48
C GLU A 58 -3.07 6.09 -16.15
N ARG A 59 -3.50 6.84 -15.14
CA ARG A 59 -2.91 8.13 -14.81
C ARG A 59 -1.48 7.92 -14.32
N VAL A 60 -0.53 8.63 -14.93
CA VAL A 60 0.85 8.68 -14.43
C VAL A 60 0.86 9.35 -13.04
N PRO A 61 1.76 8.93 -12.13
CA PRO A 61 1.91 9.57 -10.83
C PRO A 61 2.13 11.07 -10.95
N ASP A 62 1.56 11.85 -10.03
CA ASP A 62 1.68 13.31 -10.06
C ASP A 62 3.06 13.83 -9.65
N MET A 63 3.74 13.01 -8.87
CA MET A 63 5.00 13.31 -8.21
C MET A 63 5.89 12.08 -8.31
N GLN A 64 7.18 12.34 -8.58
CA GLN A 64 8.22 11.33 -8.65
C GLN A 64 9.30 11.68 -7.63
N LEU A 65 9.50 10.84 -6.62
CA LEU A 65 10.59 10.98 -5.65
C LEU A 65 11.56 9.80 -5.83
N GLY A 66 12.54 9.96 -6.71
CA GLY A 66 13.41 8.84 -7.07
C GLY A 66 12.75 7.90 -8.07
N LYS A 67 13.42 6.81 -8.44
CA LYS A 67 12.87 5.83 -9.38
C LYS A 67 13.07 4.41 -8.88
N CYS A 68 11.97 3.66 -8.77
CA CYS A 68 12.02 2.22 -8.64
C CYS A 68 12.09 1.59 -10.03
N ARG A 69 13.28 1.17 -10.47
CA ARG A 69 13.43 0.49 -11.78
C ARG A 69 12.60 -0.79 -11.87
N TYR A 70 12.49 -1.49 -10.74
CA TYR A 70 11.65 -2.65 -10.56
C TYR A 70 11.44 -2.88 -9.06
N VAL A 71 10.40 -3.62 -8.71
CA VAL A 71 10.19 -4.08 -7.33
C VAL A 71 9.97 -5.58 -7.35
N ARG A 72 10.87 -6.31 -6.70
CA ARG A 72 10.85 -7.76 -6.65
C ARG A 72 11.03 -8.24 -5.22
N LEU A 73 10.04 -8.99 -4.76
CA LEU A 73 10.09 -9.71 -3.49
C LEU A 73 11.40 -10.49 -3.32
N HIS A 74 11.99 -10.39 -2.13
CA HIS A 74 13.28 -10.94 -1.69
C HIS A 74 14.53 -10.35 -2.36
N ASP A 75 14.40 -9.60 -3.45
CA ASP A 75 15.52 -8.88 -4.05
C ASP A 75 15.68 -7.50 -3.38
N ASN A 76 14.68 -6.63 -3.57
CA ASN A 76 14.72 -5.26 -3.07
C ASN A 76 13.55 -4.89 -2.13
N VAL A 77 12.57 -5.77 -1.96
CA VAL A 77 11.49 -5.62 -0.97
C VAL A 77 11.25 -6.95 -0.24
N ASN A 78 10.89 -6.90 1.03
CA ASN A 78 10.39 -8.06 1.77
C ASN A 78 9.05 -7.71 2.40
N TYR A 79 8.06 -8.57 2.20
CA TYR A 79 6.80 -8.50 2.91
C TYR A 79 6.75 -9.55 4.00
N VAL A 80 6.19 -9.17 5.14
CA VAL A 80 5.93 -10.06 6.27
C VAL A 80 4.42 -10.08 6.50
N ALA A 81 3.87 -11.27 6.57
CA ALA A 81 2.47 -11.52 6.88
C ALA A 81 2.38 -12.01 8.32
N ALA A 82 1.43 -11.47 9.08
CA ALA A 82 1.20 -11.84 10.48
C ALA A 82 -0.29 -11.92 10.77
N GLY A 83 -0.69 -12.83 11.66
CA GLY A 83 -2.08 -13.08 12.02
C GLY A 83 -2.36 -12.85 13.50
N ILE A 84 -3.40 -12.08 13.81
CA ILE A 84 -4.05 -12.09 15.13
C ILE A 84 -5.28 -12.99 15.02
N ILE A 85 -5.20 -14.18 15.61
CA ILE A 85 -6.28 -15.16 15.57
C ILE A 85 -6.94 -15.20 16.94
N LEU A 86 -8.21 -14.81 16.95
CA LEU A 86 -9.04 -14.79 18.14
C LEU A 86 -10.05 -15.92 18.08
N ARG A 87 -10.34 -16.53 19.24
CA ARG A 87 -11.48 -17.43 19.42
C ARG A 87 -12.25 -17.09 20.68
N GLY A 88 -13.47 -17.61 20.80
CA GLY A 88 -14.38 -17.30 21.90
C GLY A 88 -15.00 -15.90 21.77
N GLU A 89 -15.83 -15.55 22.74
CA GLU A 89 -16.58 -14.28 22.78
C GLU A 89 -16.53 -13.67 24.18
N GLY A 90 -16.70 -12.34 24.26
CA GLY A 90 -16.72 -11.61 25.52
C GLY A 90 -15.47 -11.86 26.38
N SER A 91 -15.68 -12.15 27.67
CA SER A 91 -14.62 -12.45 28.63
C SER A 91 -13.82 -13.72 28.34
N ASP A 92 -14.36 -14.63 27.52
CA ASP A 92 -13.72 -15.91 27.18
C ASP A 92 -12.87 -15.80 25.90
N THR A 93 -12.50 -14.59 25.52
CA THR A 93 -11.66 -14.34 24.35
C THR A 93 -10.24 -14.79 24.57
N GLU A 94 -9.75 -15.62 23.66
CA GLU A 94 -8.38 -16.10 23.63
C GLU A 94 -7.69 -15.73 22.31
N VAL A 95 -6.37 -15.55 22.37
CA VAL A 95 -5.51 -15.33 21.21
C VAL A 95 -4.60 -16.51 20.98
N LEU A 96 -4.40 -16.89 19.71
CA LEU A 96 -3.42 -17.90 19.31
C LEU A 96 -2.02 -17.30 19.31
N LEU A 97 -1.10 -17.90 20.07
CA LEU A 97 0.31 -17.56 20.05
C LEU A 97 1.15 -18.81 19.73
N ILE A 98 2.29 -18.59 19.10
CA ILE A 98 3.29 -19.62 18.78
C ILE A 98 4.50 -19.47 19.68
N GLN A 99 5.12 -20.59 20.03
CA GLN A 99 6.35 -20.60 20.82
C GLN A 99 7.58 -20.76 19.90
N GLU A 100 8.44 -19.75 19.95
CA GLU A 100 9.56 -19.59 19.03
C GLU A 100 10.67 -20.63 19.24
N ALA A 101 11.05 -21.33 18.17
CA ALA A 101 12.16 -22.29 18.15
C ALA A 101 13.52 -21.65 17.76
N LYS A 102 13.52 -20.40 17.30
CA LYS A 102 14.72 -19.68 16.85
C LYS A 102 15.62 -19.37 18.04
N LYS A 103 16.90 -19.75 17.99
CA LYS A 103 17.88 -19.57 19.10
C LYS A 103 17.89 -18.15 19.72
N THR A 104 17.69 -17.11 18.91
CA THR A 104 17.68 -15.70 19.34
C THR A 104 16.48 -15.31 20.20
N CYS A 105 15.38 -16.06 20.13
CA CYS A 105 14.12 -15.80 20.82
C CYS A 105 13.49 -17.10 21.35
N TYR A 106 14.32 -18.10 21.61
CA TYR A 106 13.91 -19.46 21.95
C TYR A 106 12.99 -19.47 23.18
N GLY A 107 11.86 -20.15 23.08
CA GLY A 107 10.89 -20.33 24.16
C GLY A 107 9.98 -19.13 24.42
N LYS A 108 10.17 -18.01 23.71
CA LYS A 108 9.30 -16.83 23.81
C LYS A 108 8.05 -16.99 22.94
N TRP A 109 6.97 -16.32 23.33
CA TRP A 109 5.71 -16.34 22.60
C TRP A 109 5.57 -15.15 21.65
N TYR A 110 4.96 -15.41 20.49
CA TYR A 110 4.67 -14.40 19.46
C TYR A 110 3.38 -14.75 18.69
N MET A 111 2.86 -13.80 17.91
CA MET A 111 1.77 -14.10 16.97
C MET A 111 2.32 -14.90 15.77
N PRO A 112 1.50 -15.74 15.11
CA PRO A 112 1.91 -16.39 13.87
C PRO A 112 2.34 -15.37 12.83
N ALA A 113 3.55 -15.49 12.33
CA ALA A 113 4.10 -14.50 11.40
C ALA A 113 5.32 -15.03 10.64
N GLY A 114 5.35 -14.77 9.35
CA GLY A 114 6.50 -15.09 8.53
C GLY A 114 6.57 -14.32 7.22
N ARG A 115 7.56 -14.67 6.42
CA ARG A 115 7.84 -13.94 5.18
C ARG A 115 6.86 -14.41 4.13
N VAL A 116 6.32 -13.47 3.38
CA VAL A 116 5.56 -13.79 2.17
C VAL A 116 6.51 -14.43 1.17
N GLU A 117 6.09 -15.54 0.57
CA GLU A 117 6.82 -16.23 -0.49
C GLU A 117 6.44 -15.68 -1.87
N ALA A 118 7.32 -15.86 -2.84
CA ALA A 118 7.01 -15.46 -4.21
C ALA A 118 6.04 -16.46 -4.86
N GLY A 119 4.94 -15.95 -5.43
CA GLY A 119 3.88 -16.75 -6.03
C GLY A 119 2.61 -16.85 -5.16
N GLU A 120 2.59 -16.30 -3.96
CA GLU A 120 1.39 -16.24 -3.10
C GLU A 120 0.88 -14.81 -2.88
N THR A 121 -0.38 -14.70 -2.45
CA THR A 121 -0.97 -13.43 -1.99
C THR A 121 -0.58 -13.19 -0.53
N LEU A 122 -0.77 -11.95 -0.03
CA LEU A 122 -0.52 -11.64 1.38
C LEU A 122 -1.42 -12.47 2.31
N GLU A 123 -2.67 -12.71 1.90
CA GLU A 123 -3.64 -13.51 2.65
C GLU A 123 -3.27 -14.98 2.68
N ASN A 124 -2.82 -15.54 1.55
CA ASN A 124 -2.36 -16.92 1.48
C ASN A 124 -1.10 -17.12 2.34
N ALA A 125 -0.20 -16.13 2.38
CA ALA A 125 0.94 -16.14 3.30
C ALA A 125 0.49 -16.23 4.76
N VAL A 126 -0.49 -15.41 5.20
CA VAL A 126 -1.03 -15.50 6.57
C VAL A 126 -1.59 -16.91 6.83
N LYS A 127 -2.40 -17.45 5.91
CA LYS A 127 -3.01 -18.78 6.07
C LYS A 127 -1.96 -19.88 6.17
N ARG A 128 -0.91 -19.82 5.32
CA ARG A 128 0.20 -20.77 5.31
C ARG A 128 0.96 -20.72 6.64
N GLU A 129 1.39 -19.53 7.08
CA GLU A 129 2.13 -19.35 8.33
C GLU A 129 1.33 -19.83 9.55
N VAL A 130 0.03 -19.51 9.63
CA VAL A 130 -0.85 -20.01 10.69
C VAL A 130 -0.92 -21.53 10.68
N ARG A 131 -1.09 -22.15 9.50
CA ARG A 131 -1.16 -23.60 9.37
C ARG A 131 0.15 -24.29 9.73
N GLU A 132 1.29 -23.77 9.25
CA GLU A 132 2.61 -24.33 9.48
C GLU A 132 3.02 -24.24 10.96
N GLU A 133 2.80 -23.09 11.60
CA GLU A 133 3.28 -22.87 12.96
C GLU A 133 2.33 -23.41 14.04
N SER A 134 1.03 -23.53 13.74
CA SER A 134 0.00 -23.91 14.73
C SER A 134 -0.83 -25.16 14.37
N GLY A 135 -0.84 -25.57 13.10
CA GLY A 135 -1.69 -26.67 12.59
C GLY A 135 -3.15 -26.30 12.34
N TYR A 136 -3.57 -25.06 12.61
CA TYR A 136 -4.94 -24.60 12.37
C TYR A 136 -5.12 -24.01 10.97
N GLU A 137 -6.30 -24.19 10.40
CA GLU A 137 -6.75 -23.46 9.22
C GLU A 137 -7.47 -22.17 9.66
N CYS A 138 -7.34 -21.09 8.88
CA CYS A 138 -8.01 -19.82 9.17
C CYS A 138 -8.48 -19.08 7.91
N ASP A 139 -9.41 -18.15 8.11
CA ASP A 139 -9.79 -17.17 7.10
C ASP A 139 -9.34 -15.76 7.52
N VAL A 140 -8.86 -15.00 6.53
CA VAL A 140 -8.46 -13.60 6.74
C VAL A 140 -9.71 -12.74 6.72
N ILE A 141 -9.97 -12.06 7.83
CA ILE A 141 -11.19 -11.27 8.01
C ILE A 141 -10.97 -9.83 7.60
N GLU A 142 -9.90 -9.19 8.09
CA GLU A 142 -9.63 -7.76 7.93
C GLU A 142 -8.14 -7.48 8.10
N LEU A 143 -7.62 -6.43 7.46
CA LEU A 143 -6.30 -5.89 7.73
C LEU A 143 -6.34 -5.03 9.01
N LEU A 144 -5.53 -5.35 10.00
CA LEU A 144 -5.46 -4.54 11.22
C LEU A 144 -4.45 -3.38 11.11
N SER A 145 -3.31 -3.64 10.46
CA SER A 145 -2.22 -2.68 10.42
C SER A 145 -1.31 -2.91 9.21
N LEU A 146 -0.77 -1.82 8.68
CA LEU A 146 0.39 -1.81 7.79
C LEU A 146 1.58 -1.21 8.54
N GLU A 147 2.64 -2.00 8.68
CA GLU A 147 3.91 -1.54 9.26
C GLU A 147 4.97 -1.44 8.17
N VAL A 148 5.58 -0.25 8.06
CA VAL A 148 6.67 0.01 7.12
C VAL A 148 7.94 0.24 7.92
N GLN A 149 8.89 -0.68 7.77
CA GLN A 149 10.24 -0.58 8.34
C GLN A 149 11.22 -0.17 7.24
N GLY A 150 11.95 0.93 7.46
CA GLY A 150 13.09 1.27 6.61
C GLY A 150 14.18 0.21 6.71
N SER A 151 15.01 0.05 5.67
CA SER A 151 16.13 -0.90 5.65
C SER A 151 17.21 -0.52 6.68
N GLY A 152 16.96 -0.85 7.94
CA GLY A 152 17.89 -0.77 9.06
C GLY A 152 18.11 -2.12 9.76
N GLY A 153 17.57 -3.21 9.21
CA GLY A 153 17.75 -4.57 9.73
C GLY A 153 18.73 -5.37 8.87
N GLU A 154 19.80 -5.90 9.48
CA GLU A 154 20.70 -6.84 8.81
C GLU A 154 19.95 -8.12 8.40
N LEU A 155 20.23 -8.59 7.18
CA LEU A 155 19.67 -9.80 6.61
C LEU A 155 20.07 -11.04 7.43
N LYS A 156 19.09 -11.77 7.96
CA LYS A 156 19.31 -13.06 8.61
C LYS A 156 19.66 -14.14 7.57
N THR A 157 20.84 -14.75 7.70
CA THR A 157 21.44 -15.66 6.70
C THR A 157 21.34 -17.17 7.01
N LYS A 158 20.58 -17.61 8.02
CA LYS A 158 20.41 -19.05 8.33
C LYS A 158 18.99 -19.45 8.78
N PRO A 159 18.35 -20.47 8.16
CA PRO A 159 17.06 -21.07 8.58
C PRO A 159 17.18 -22.07 9.76
N ASN A 160 16.07 -22.38 10.45
CA ASN A 160 15.90 -23.58 11.32
C ASN A 160 14.41 -24.01 11.46
N GLN A 161 14.16 -25.24 11.96
CA GLN A 161 12.86 -25.93 12.09
C GLN A 161 11.85 -25.18 12.99
N GLU A 162 10.61 -25.02 12.53
CA GLU A 162 9.87 -23.75 12.60
C GLU A 162 9.12 -23.39 13.91
N SER A 163 8.71 -24.32 14.76
CA SER A 163 8.15 -23.94 16.07
C SER A 163 8.26 -25.10 17.08
N LEU A 164 8.29 -24.78 18.39
CA LEU A 164 8.30 -25.79 19.46
C LEU A 164 6.88 -26.23 19.87
N GLY A 165 5.86 -25.45 19.49
CA GLY A 165 4.44 -25.68 19.80
C GLY A 165 3.61 -24.39 19.71
N ALA A 166 2.28 -24.52 19.78
CA ALA A 166 1.31 -23.42 19.79
C ALA A 166 0.31 -23.58 20.95
N GLN A 167 -0.14 -22.47 21.54
CA GLN A 167 -1.06 -22.47 22.69
C GLN A 167 -1.98 -21.24 22.67
N TRP A 168 -3.20 -21.41 23.19
CA TRP A 168 -4.16 -20.34 23.41
C TRP A 168 -3.92 -19.68 24.76
N TRP A 169 -3.99 -18.34 24.80
CA TRP A 169 -3.80 -17.56 26.02
C TRP A 169 -4.96 -16.58 26.22
N PRO A 170 -5.46 -16.41 27.46
CA PRO A 170 -6.42 -15.36 27.79
C PRO A 170 -5.80 -13.98 27.53
N VAL A 171 -6.56 -13.09 26.89
CA VAL A 171 -6.11 -11.73 26.53
C VAL A 171 -5.61 -10.95 27.74
N ASP A 172 -6.32 -11.03 28.87
CA ASP A 172 -5.98 -10.30 30.10
C ASP A 172 -4.62 -10.71 30.68
N GLU A 173 -4.17 -11.95 30.45
CA GLU A 173 -2.85 -12.41 30.90
C GLU A 173 -1.71 -11.91 29.98
N VAL A 174 -1.98 -11.81 28.68
CA VAL A 174 -1.06 -11.28 27.67
C VAL A 174 -0.87 -9.77 27.85
N LEU A 175 -1.97 -9.00 27.94
CA LEU A 175 -1.95 -7.56 28.20
C LEU A 175 -1.43 -7.24 29.62
N GLY A 176 -1.72 -8.12 30.59
CA GLY A 176 -1.22 -8.08 31.96
C GLY A 176 0.27 -8.41 32.10
N LYS A 177 0.97 -8.72 31.01
CA LYS A 177 2.43 -8.99 30.96
C LYS A 177 2.86 -10.19 31.83
N LYS A 178 1.98 -11.17 32.04
CA LYS A 178 2.29 -12.37 32.85
C LYS A 178 3.12 -13.42 32.11
N LEU A 179 3.53 -13.15 30.86
CA LEU A 179 4.24 -14.07 29.97
C LEU A 179 5.60 -13.52 29.50
N PRO A 180 6.60 -14.39 29.26
CA PRO A 180 7.86 -13.99 28.64
C PRO A 180 7.68 -13.80 27.11
N LEU A 181 7.25 -12.59 26.71
CA LEU A 181 7.00 -12.23 25.31
C LEU A 181 8.29 -11.96 24.50
N ARG A 182 8.29 -12.27 23.19
CA ARG A 182 9.43 -12.08 22.26
C ARG A 182 9.82 -10.61 22.09
N VAL A 183 8.86 -9.82 21.64
CA VAL A 183 8.82 -8.37 21.52
C VAL A 183 7.38 -7.95 21.79
N LYS A 184 7.16 -6.72 22.25
CA LYS A 184 5.83 -6.22 22.68
C LYS A 184 5.09 -5.46 21.59
N ASP A 185 5.61 -5.49 20.36
CA ASP A 185 5.10 -4.78 19.19
C ASP A 185 3.73 -5.30 18.70
N PHE A 186 3.40 -6.56 19.00
CA PHE A 186 2.11 -7.15 18.65
C PHE A 186 0.95 -6.80 19.61
N LEU A 187 1.23 -6.29 20.82
CA LEU A 187 0.16 -5.97 21.79
C LEU A 187 -0.83 -4.93 21.25
N PRO A 188 -0.39 -3.84 20.61
CA PRO A 188 -1.32 -2.92 19.97
C PRO A 188 -2.13 -3.55 18.82
N LEU A 189 -1.57 -4.54 18.11
CA LEU A 189 -2.30 -5.28 17.07
C LEU A 189 -3.40 -6.16 17.67
N LEU A 190 -3.12 -6.77 18.83
CA LEU A 190 -4.12 -7.53 19.59
C LEU A 190 -5.25 -6.62 20.08
N GLU A 191 -4.93 -5.48 20.69
CA GLU A 191 -5.92 -4.47 21.11
C GLU A 191 -6.78 -4.02 19.93
N GLN A 192 -6.18 -3.80 18.76
CA GLN A 192 -6.89 -3.48 17.52
C GLN A 192 -7.81 -4.60 17.04
N GLY A 193 -7.35 -5.86 17.08
CA GLY A 193 -8.16 -7.01 16.69
C GLY A 193 -9.38 -7.22 17.59
N ILE A 194 -9.21 -7.00 18.90
CA ILE A 194 -10.30 -7.05 19.87
C ILE A 194 -11.29 -5.90 19.61
N ALA A 195 -10.79 -4.66 19.51
CA ALA A 195 -11.64 -3.50 19.24
C ALA A 195 -12.41 -3.63 17.92
N TYR A 196 -11.78 -4.17 16.88
CA TYR A 196 -12.44 -4.46 15.60
C TYR A 196 -13.58 -5.47 15.77
N ARG A 197 -13.34 -6.56 16.52
CA ARG A 197 -14.37 -7.59 16.75
C ARG A 197 -15.49 -7.10 17.67
N GLU A 198 -15.19 -6.29 18.68
CA GLU A 198 -16.19 -5.69 19.59
C GLU A 198 -17.04 -4.62 18.90
N ALA A 199 -16.51 -3.96 17.87
CA ALA A 199 -17.23 -3.02 17.03
C ALA A 199 -18.26 -3.70 16.09
N GLN A 200 -18.81 -4.87 16.49
CA GLN A 200 -19.58 -5.90 15.79
C GLN A 200 -20.90 -5.46 15.07
N HIS A 201 -20.95 -4.26 14.50
CA HIS A 201 -22.11 -3.67 13.81
C HIS A 201 -21.78 -3.08 12.45
N ILE A 202 -20.99 -3.77 11.64
CA ILE A 202 -20.72 -3.30 10.29
C ILE A 202 -20.74 -4.44 9.28
N THR A 203 -21.93 -4.96 8.99
CA THR A 203 -22.14 -5.90 7.86
C THR A 203 -22.11 -5.20 6.50
N ASP A 204 -22.23 -3.87 6.48
CA ASP A 204 -22.54 -3.11 5.27
C ASP A 204 -21.39 -2.21 4.78
N ILE A 205 -20.28 -2.10 5.52
CA ILE A 205 -19.11 -1.33 5.10
C ILE A 205 -18.08 -2.28 4.48
N PRO A 206 -17.43 -1.88 3.37
CA PRO A 206 -16.39 -2.69 2.76
C PRO A 206 -15.26 -2.99 3.76
N ARG A 207 -14.68 -4.18 3.66
CA ARG A 207 -13.48 -4.58 4.41
C ARG A 207 -12.22 -4.12 3.67
N ILE A 208 -11.16 -3.77 4.39
CA ILE A 208 -9.88 -3.35 3.79
C ILE A 208 -8.95 -4.57 3.71
N LEU A 209 -9.16 -5.41 2.70
CA LEU A 209 -8.23 -6.47 2.37
C LEU A 209 -7.24 -6.04 1.27
N PRO A 210 -6.03 -6.62 1.21
CA PRO A 210 -5.12 -6.39 0.10
C PRO A 210 -5.78 -6.71 -1.25
N LEU A 211 -5.68 -5.78 -2.19
CA LEU A 211 -6.07 -6.02 -3.58
C LEU A 211 -4.91 -6.71 -4.29
N ASN A 212 -5.16 -7.92 -4.79
CA ASN A 212 -4.18 -8.78 -5.46
C ASN A 212 -3.86 -8.30 -6.89
N ILE A 213 -3.22 -7.13 -6.98
CA ILE A 213 -2.78 -6.47 -8.21
C ILE A 213 -1.26 -6.32 -8.18
N ASN A 214 -0.58 -6.70 -9.26
CA ASN A 214 0.86 -6.45 -9.44
C ASN A 214 1.09 -4.95 -9.60
N ILE A 215 2.08 -4.41 -8.88
CA ILE A 215 2.40 -2.98 -8.88
C ILE A 215 3.85 -2.80 -9.31
N PRO A 216 4.15 -2.04 -10.38
CA PRO A 216 5.49 -1.94 -10.96
C PRO A 216 6.48 -1.05 -10.17
N GLY A 217 6.09 -0.57 -8.99
CA GLY A 217 6.82 0.44 -8.23
C GLY A 217 6.31 0.58 -6.79
N LEU A 218 6.71 1.64 -6.11
CA LEU A 218 6.20 1.98 -4.78
C LEU A 218 5.39 3.27 -4.88
N PHE A 219 4.11 3.20 -4.53
CA PHE A 219 3.18 4.31 -4.69
C PHE A 219 2.46 4.64 -3.38
N ILE A 220 2.30 5.94 -3.14
CA ILE A 220 1.41 6.46 -2.08
C ILE A 220 0.38 7.38 -2.72
N GLU A 221 -0.87 7.15 -2.39
CA GLU A 221 -1.99 8.03 -2.72
C GLU A 221 -2.49 8.73 -1.46
N PHE A 222 -2.64 10.05 -1.50
CA PHE A 222 -2.94 10.89 -0.34
C PHE A 222 -4.39 11.35 -0.33
N MET A 223 -5.27 10.59 0.33
CA MET A 223 -6.65 11.01 0.52
C MET A 223 -6.73 12.02 1.68
N ILE A 224 -6.54 13.30 1.36
CA ILE A 224 -6.59 14.39 2.34
C ILE A 224 -8.03 14.81 2.58
N VAL A 225 -8.55 14.49 3.76
CA VAL A 225 -9.94 14.73 4.16
C VAL A 225 -10.01 15.90 5.13
N ARG A 226 -10.93 16.82 4.87
CA ARG A 226 -11.21 18.00 5.68
C ARG A 226 -12.65 17.96 6.19
N HIS A 227 -12.81 18.24 7.47
CA HIS A 227 -14.11 18.49 8.07
C HIS A 227 -14.29 19.99 8.33
N SER A 228 -15.50 20.50 8.17
CA SER A 228 -15.86 21.83 8.67
C SER A 228 -15.76 21.89 10.19
N LEU A 229 -15.73 23.10 10.77
CA LEU A 229 -15.56 23.30 12.21
C LEU A 229 -16.68 22.65 13.04
N ASP A 230 -17.91 22.72 12.52
CA ASP A 230 -19.12 22.08 13.03
C ASP A 230 -19.26 20.61 12.60
N GLU A 231 -18.30 20.09 11.83
CA GLU A 231 -18.21 18.72 11.33
C GLU A 231 -19.38 18.29 10.43
N SER A 232 -20.22 19.22 10.00
CA SER A 232 -21.39 18.97 9.14
C SER A 232 -21.02 18.72 7.68
N ARG A 233 -19.86 19.19 7.24
CA ARG A 233 -19.38 19.07 5.85
C ARG A 233 -18.05 18.37 5.79
N ILE A 234 -17.94 17.46 4.82
CA ILE A 234 -16.73 16.71 4.51
C ILE A 234 -16.30 17.11 3.09
N GLU A 235 -15.04 17.50 2.97
CA GLU A 235 -14.40 17.80 1.70
C GLU A 235 -13.15 16.95 1.55
N VAL A 236 -12.83 16.56 0.32
CA VAL A 236 -11.61 15.80 0.00
C VAL A 236 -10.82 16.49 -1.10
N LEU A 237 -9.49 16.47 -0.97
CA LEU A 237 -8.59 17.00 -1.99
C LEU A 237 -8.41 15.98 -3.11
N VAL A 238 -8.78 16.35 -4.34
CA VAL A 238 -8.75 15.48 -5.51
C VAL A 238 -7.97 16.10 -6.65
N HIS A 239 -7.60 15.28 -7.65
CA HIS A 239 -7.10 15.77 -8.91
C HIS A 239 -8.19 16.52 -9.69
N LYS A 240 -7.78 17.52 -10.49
CA LYS A 240 -8.65 18.37 -11.32
C LYS A 240 -9.51 17.63 -12.35
N SER A 241 -9.23 16.35 -12.62
CA SER A 241 -10.08 15.52 -13.48
C SER A 241 -11.31 14.98 -12.76
N ILE A 242 -11.36 15.08 -11.43
CA ILE A 242 -12.46 14.58 -10.60
C ILE A 242 -13.39 15.77 -10.32
N THR A 243 -14.50 15.84 -11.04
CA THR A 243 -15.40 17.00 -10.99
C THR A 243 -16.53 16.86 -9.97
N ASP A 244 -16.85 15.64 -9.56
CA ASP A 244 -17.93 15.33 -8.62
C ASP A 244 -17.60 14.10 -7.77
N GLU A 245 -18.45 13.83 -6.77
CA GLU A 245 -18.21 12.76 -5.79
C GLU A 245 -18.36 11.34 -6.35
N GLN A 246 -19.15 11.11 -7.42
CA GLN A 246 -19.33 9.76 -7.98
C GLN A 246 -18.02 9.25 -8.58
N MET A 247 -17.25 10.16 -9.20
CA MET A 247 -15.95 9.85 -9.77
C MET A 247 -14.92 9.33 -8.75
N LEU A 248 -15.15 9.50 -7.43
CA LEU A 248 -14.25 8.97 -6.39
C LEU A 248 -14.19 7.45 -6.35
N THR A 249 -15.28 6.78 -6.72
CA THR A 249 -15.38 5.31 -6.73
C THR A 249 -15.18 4.72 -8.13
N GLU A 250 -15.38 5.52 -9.18
CA GLU A 250 -15.20 5.11 -10.58
C GLU A 250 -13.75 5.22 -11.06
N HIS A 251 -12.98 6.16 -10.51
CA HIS A 251 -11.56 6.33 -10.85
C HIS A 251 -10.63 5.57 -9.92
N ASP A 252 -9.60 4.95 -10.50
CA ASP A 252 -8.61 4.20 -9.71
C ASP A 252 -7.69 5.11 -8.87
N GLN A 253 -7.40 6.31 -9.36
CA GLN A 253 -6.47 7.27 -8.74
C GLN A 253 -7.06 8.70 -8.72
N PRO A 254 -8.12 8.96 -7.92
CA PRO A 254 -8.73 10.28 -7.83
C PRO A 254 -7.90 11.29 -7.03
N PHE A 255 -6.94 10.82 -6.21
CA PHE A 255 -6.20 11.67 -5.27
C PHE A 255 -4.77 11.97 -5.73
N PRO A 256 -4.05 12.90 -5.05
CA PRO A 256 -2.63 13.09 -5.28
C PRO A 256 -1.84 11.80 -5.11
N THR A 257 -1.07 11.42 -6.12
CA THR A 257 -0.30 10.17 -6.13
C THR A 257 1.18 10.45 -6.33
N VAL A 258 2.03 9.78 -5.55
CA VAL A 258 3.49 9.82 -5.68
C VAL A 258 4.03 8.42 -5.96
N GLU A 259 4.96 8.31 -6.89
CA GLU A 259 5.87 7.18 -6.95
C GLU A 259 7.17 7.55 -6.23
N PHE A 260 7.74 6.62 -5.46
CA PHE A 260 9.00 6.85 -4.78
C PHE A 260 9.98 5.68 -4.89
N GLY A 261 11.28 6.01 -4.85
CA GLY A 261 12.39 5.06 -4.84
C GLY A 261 12.76 4.56 -3.44
N PHE A 262 13.51 3.45 -3.37
CA PHE A 262 14.01 2.86 -2.11
C PHE A 262 14.95 3.78 -1.32
N GLU A 263 15.51 4.81 -1.95
CA GLU A 263 16.32 5.84 -1.32
C GLU A 263 15.49 6.80 -0.41
N TYR A 264 14.15 6.74 -0.49
CA TYR A 264 13.26 7.55 0.33
C TYR A 264 12.54 6.71 1.39
N PHE A 265 12.71 7.10 2.66
CA PHE A 265 11.91 6.57 3.75
C PHE A 265 10.47 7.09 3.68
N PHE A 266 9.49 6.26 4.05
CA PHE A 266 8.06 6.55 3.94
C PHE A 266 7.66 7.89 4.60
N ALA A 267 8.18 8.17 5.79
CA ALA A 267 7.94 9.45 6.49
C ALA A 267 8.51 10.68 5.75
N MET A 268 9.65 10.50 5.05
CA MET A 268 10.25 11.55 4.22
C MET A 268 9.37 11.83 2.99
N VAL A 269 8.85 10.78 2.34
CA VAL A 269 7.90 10.90 1.21
C VAL A 269 6.68 11.71 1.63
N VAL A 270 6.04 11.35 2.75
CA VAL A 270 4.89 12.08 3.30
C VAL A 270 5.21 13.56 3.52
N SER A 271 6.34 13.86 4.18
CA SER A 271 6.77 15.24 4.47
C SER A 271 7.06 16.06 3.20
N LYS A 272 7.72 15.47 2.20
CA LYS A 272 7.99 16.12 0.91
C LYS A 272 6.68 16.38 0.15
N VAL A 273 5.78 15.41 0.10
CA VAL A 273 4.49 15.53 -0.60
C VAL A 273 3.60 16.61 0.03
N TYR A 274 3.44 16.62 1.36
CA TYR A 274 2.62 17.66 2.02
C TYR A 274 3.11 19.07 1.71
N ARG A 275 4.43 19.30 1.74
CA ARG A 275 5.04 20.60 1.38
C ARG A 275 4.82 20.99 -0.07
N HIS A 276 4.73 20.00 -0.97
CA HIS A 276 4.46 20.23 -2.38
C HIS A 276 2.97 20.50 -2.66
N LEU A 277 2.06 19.83 -1.96
CA LEU A 277 0.62 19.96 -2.18
C LEU A 277 0.02 21.23 -1.57
N LEU A 278 0.40 21.55 -0.33
CA LEU A 278 -0.25 22.59 0.47
C LEU A 278 0.76 23.61 1.01
N GLU A 279 0.34 24.88 1.04
CA GLU A 279 1.03 25.89 1.82
C GLU A 279 1.02 25.50 3.30
N GLU A 280 2.19 25.58 3.94
CA GLU A 280 2.40 25.07 5.30
C GLU A 280 1.95 23.59 5.49
N GLY A 281 2.06 22.74 4.46
CA GLY A 281 1.46 21.39 4.45
C GLY A 281 1.66 20.54 5.71
N GLY A 282 2.88 20.45 6.24
CA GLY A 282 3.17 19.70 7.48
C GLY A 282 2.52 20.29 8.75
N ASN A 283 2.14 21.57 8.70
CA ASN A 283 1.46 22.25 9.79
C ASN A 283 -0.06 22.12 9.70
N VAL A 284 -0.63 21.92 8.51
CA VAL A 284 -2.09 21.91 8.28
C VAL A 284 -2.69 20.51 8.10
N VAL A 285 -1.87 19.47 7.89
CA VAL A 285 -2.31 18.06 7.83
C VAL A 285 -1.63 17.29 8.95
N PHE A 286 -2.37 16.37 9.60
CA PHE A 286 -1.76 15.44 10.55
C PHE A 286 -0.87 14.42 9.80
N ALA A 287 0.13 13.89 10.51
CA ALA A 287 0.86 12.73 10.00
C ALA A 287 -0.14 11.59 9.73
N PRO A 288 -0.07 10.92 8.57
CA PRO A 288 -0.99 9.84 8.26
C PRO A 288 -0.76 8.69 9.25
N SER A 289 -1.86 8.18 9.78
CA SER A 289 -1.87 7.11 10.78
C SER A 289 -2.75 5.94 10.38
N HIS A 290 -3.36 5.98 9.20
CA HIS A 290 -4.32 4.97 8.73
C HIS A 290 -4.19 4.74 7.22
N VAL A 291 -4.47 3.50 6.82
CA VAL A 291 -4.53 3.05 5.43
C VAL A 291 -5.96 2.71 5.06
N VAL A 292 -6.39 3.06 3.85
CA VAL A 292 -7.77 2.80 3.35
C VAL A 292 -7.80 1.99 2.06
N ARG A 293 -6.63 1.69 1.47
CA ARG A 293 -6.48 0.76 0.35
C ARG A 293 -5.03 0.27 0.30
N ILE A 294 -4.86 -1.01 0.01
CA ILE A 294 -3.56 -1.61 -0.31
C ILE A 294 -3.70 -2.41 -1.60
N LYS A 295 -2.77 -2.23 -2.53
CA LYS A 295 -2.56 -3.11 -3.67
C LYS A 295 -1.17 -3.73 -3.57
N CYS A 296 -1.12 -5.06 -3.60
CA CYS A 296 0.12 -5.82 -3.56
C CYS A 296 -0.18 -7.25 -4.03
N HIS A 297 0.61 -7.76 -4.97
CA HIS A 297 0.49 -9.15 -5.41
C HIS A 297 1.86 -9.69 -5.82
N PRO A 298 2.57 -10.38 -4.92
CA PRO A 298 3.86 -10.99 -5.22
C PRO A 298 3.78 -12.24 -6.13
N ASN A 299 2.97 -12.20 -7.18
CA ASN A 299 2.68 -13.31 -8.09
C ASN A 299 2.46 -12.80 -9.52
N PRO A 300 3.10 -13.38 -10.56
CA PRO A 300 3.92 -14.60 -10.53
C PRO A 300 5.35 -14.36 -10.07
N MET A 301 6.02 -15.41 -9.59
CA MET A 301 7.40 -15.35 -9.04
C MET A 301 8.43 -14.69 -9.99
N GLN A 302 8.19 -14.72 -11.30
CA GLN A 302 9.05 -14.10 -12.32
C GLN A 302 8.80 -12.59 -12.49
N SER A 303 7.74 -12.05 -11.90
CA SER A 303 7.34 -10.65 -12.04
C SER A 303 8.37 -9.71 -11.39
N LEU A 304 8.52 -8.55 -12.04
CA LEU A 304 9.28 -7.40 -11.56
C LEU A 304 8.38 -6.30 -10.98
N ALA A 305 7.08 -6.63 -10.82
CA ALA A 305 6.02 -5.75 -10.35
C ALA A 305 5.43 -6.29 -9.03
N HIS A 306 6.27 -6.73 -8.11
CA HIS A 306 5.90 -7.10 -6.74
C HIS A 306 5.86 -5.88 -5.81
N GLY A 307 5.52 -4.72 -6.34
CA GLY A 307 5.48 -3.46 -5.60
C GLY A 307 4.26 -3.30 -4.73
N LEU A 308 4.12 -2.07 -4.23
CA LEU A 308 3.10 -1.71 -3.26
C LEU A 308 2.47 -0.37 -3.64
N SER A 309 1.14 -0.31 -3.67
CA SER A 309 0.39 0.94 -3.75
C SER A 309 -0.53 1.07 -2.54
N VAL A 310 -0.40 2.15 -1.79
CA VAL A 310 -1.20 2.40 -0.57
C VAL A 310 -1.93 3.72 -0.64
N ARG A 311 -3.21 3.72 -0.27
CA ARG A 311 -3.99 4.95 -0.08
C ARG A 311 -4.04 5.28 1.40
N LEU A 312 -3.49 6.44 1.76
CA LEU A 312 -3.45 6.92 3.13
C LEU A 312 -4.64 7.82 3.41
N TYR A 313 -5.26 7.64 4.58
CA TYR A 313 -6.21 8.60 5.12
C TYR A 313 -5.43 9.72 5.83
N CYS A 314 -5.51 10.93 5.29
CA CYS A 314 -4.77 12.09 5.77
C CYS A 314 -5.75 13.12 6.32
N GLN A 315 -5.81 13.29 7.63
CA GLN A 315 -6.73 14.26 8.23
C GLN A 315 -6.16 15.69 8.19
N HIS A 316 -6.88 16.60 7.56
CA HIS A 316 -6.61 18.03 7.66
C HIS A 316 -6.95 18.54 9.08
N LYS A 317 -6.09 19.37 9.66
CA LYS A 317 -6.29 19.97 10.99
C LYS A 317 -7.48 20.93 10.94
N LYS A 318 -8.26 21.02 12.02
CA LYS A 318 -9.42 21.92 12.06
C LYS A 318 -8.96 23.37 11.84
N SER A 319 -9.50 24.02 10.81
CA SER A 319 -9.20 25.41 10.46
C SER A 319 -10.43 26.09 9.86
N ALA A 320 -10.60 27.37 10.17
CA ALA A 320 -11.64 28.22 9.57
C ALA A 320 -11.37 28.47 8.07
N SER A 321 -10.11 28.55 7.66
CA SER A 321 -9.69 28.71 6.27
C SER A 321 -9.42 27.35 5.60
N LYS A 322 -9.59 27.29 4.27
CA LYS A 322 -9.04 26.18 3.48
C LYS A 322 -7.52 26.33 3.43
N ALA A 323 -6.77 25.23 3.54
CA ALA A 323 -5.35 25.27 3.20
C ALA A 323 -5.19 25.69 1.73
N VAL A 324 -4.23 26.58 1.47
CA VAL A 324 -3.91 27.04 0.12
C VAL A 324 -3.23 25.89 -0.62
N ILE A 325 -3.81 25.49 -1.76
CA ILE A 325 -3.24 24.46 -2.62
C ILE A 325 -2.16 25.12 -3.48
N ARG A 326 -0.96 24.52 -3.51
CA ARG A 326 0.18 25.06 -4.30
C ARG A 326 0.11 24.72 -5.78
N SER A 327 -0.55 23.63 -6.14
CA SER A 327 -0.61 23.12 -7.51
C SER A 327 -2.01 23.25 -8.10
N PRO A 328 -2.16 23.80 -9.33
CA PRO A 328 -3.45 23.88 -10.01
C PRO A 328 -3.98 22.50 -10.46
N ARG A 329 -3.22 21.41 -10.21
CA ARG A 329 -3.66 20.04 -10.47
C ARG A 329 -4.71 19.55 -9.48
N TYR A 330 -4.96 20.26 -8.38
CA TYR A 330 -5.84 19.79 -7.32
C TYR A 330 -6.86 20.83 -6.90
N HIS A 331 -8.01 20.35 -6.43
CA HIS A 331 -9.02 21.16 -5.77
C HIS A 331 -9.77 20.34 -4.71
N TRP A 332 -10.51 21.03 -3.87
CA TRP A 332 -11.41 20.41 -2.90
C TRP A 332 -12.77 20.14 -3.56
N ILE A 333 -13.36 18.97 -3.30
CA ILE A 333 -14.77 18.69 -3.59
C ILE A 333 -15.51 18.32 -2.30
N PRO A 334 -16.79 18.70 -2.15
CA PRO A 334 -17.63 18.18 -1.07
C PRO A 334 -17.99 16.71 -1.36
N VAL A 335 -18.18 15.92 -0.30
CA VAL A 335 -18.70 14.54 -0.38
C VAL A 335 -19.97 14.45 0.47
N GLU A 336 -21.11 14.59 -0.20
CA GLU A 336 -22.44 14.69 0.43
C GLU A 336 -23.10 13.32 0.59
N SER A 337 -22.83 12.40 -0.33
CA SER A 337 -23.33 11.03 -0.28
C SER A 337 -22.70 10.25 0.87
N LYS A 338 -23.53 9.83 1.82
CA LYS A 338 -23.11 8.94 2.92
C LYS A 338 -22.52 7.62 2.39
N SER A 339 -23.12 7.05 1.35
CA SER A 339 -22.64 5.80 0.76
C SER A 339 -21.22 5.95 0.18
N ILE A 340 -20.92 7.07 -0.48
CA ILE A 340 -19.56 7.33 -1.00
C ILE A 340 -18.58 7.56 0.14
N ARG A 341 -18.98 8.30 1.19
CA ARG A 341 -18.16 8.46 2.39
C ARG A 341 -17.84 7.14 3.07
N GLU A 342 -18.81 6.24 3.15
CA GLU A 342 -18.62 4.89 3.69
C GLU A 342 -17.69 4.05 2.80
N GLN A 343 -17.88 4.05 1.48
CA GLN A 343 -16.99 3.32 0.55
C GLN A 343 -15.55 3.84 0.58
N MET A 344 -15.36 5.14 0.84
CA MET A 344 -14.06 5.79 0.90
C MET A 344 -13.48 5.90 2.31
N TYR A 345 -14.09 5.25 3.30
CA TYR A 345 -13.65 5.27 4.70
C TYR A 345 -13.49 6.68 5.28
N MET A 346 -14.43 7.58 5.00
CA MET A 346 -14.44 8.96 5.49
C MET A 346 -15.27 9.14 6.77
N GLU A 347 -16.12 8.19 7.13
CA GLU A 347 -16.95 8.29 8.34
C GLU A 347 -16.11 8.02 9.60
N LYS A 348 -16.31 8.82 10.65
CA LYS A 348 -15.48 8.74 11.86
C LYS A 348 -15.58 7.41 12.60
N SER A 349 -16.77 6.80 12.56
CA SER A 349 -17.04 5.51 13.19
C SER A 349 -16.43 4.32 12.44
N GLN A 350 -15.94 4.52 11.22
CA GLN A 350 -15.36 3.44 10.44
C GLN A 350 -14.00 3.04 11.01
N TYR A 351 -13.84 1.73 11.16
CA TYR A 351 -12.54 1.14 11.37
C TYR A 351 -11.64 1.45 10.17
N ARG A 352 -10.39 1.82 10.48
CA ARG A 352 -9.34 1.98 9.48
C ARG A 352 -8.11 1.24 10.00
N PRO A 353 -7.50 0.35 9.20
CA PRO A 353 -6.21 -0.25 9.53
C PRO A 353 -5.20 0.83 9.88
N SER A 354 -4.42 0.61 10.94
CA SER A 354 -3.41 1.59 11.33
C SER A 354 -2.21 1.57 10.40
N LEU A 355 -1.56 2.71 10.22
CA LEU A 355 -0.26 2.84 9.58
C LEU A 355 0.79 3.08 10.65
N ARG A 356 1.82 2.24 10.69
CA ARG A 356 3.02 2.47 11.50
C ARG A 356 4.23 2.59 10.60
N MET A 357 4.97 3.67 10.77
CA MET A 357 6.28 3.89 10.15
C MET A 357 7.30 3.74 11.27
N VAL A 358 8.10 2.67 11.23
CA VAL A 358 9.02 2.30 12.32
C VAL A 358 10.47 2.54 11.90
#